data_AF-A0A2J6RAP0-F1
#
_entry.id   AF-A0A2J6RAP0-F1
#
_cell.length_a   1.000
_cell.length_b   1.000
_cell.length_c   1.000
_cell.angle_alpha   90.00
_cell.angle_beta   90.00
_cell.angle_gamma   90.00
#
_symmetry.space_group_name_H-M   'P 1'
#
loop_
_entity.id
_entity.type
_entity.pdbx_description
1 polymer ?
#
loop_
_entity_poly.entity_id
_entity_poly.type
_entity_poly.pdbx_seq_one_letter_code
_entity_poly.pdbx_strand_id
1 'polypeptide(L)'
;MPLLPSTLPFWFHLLIELPASINFFLNPSEQLSSPAPQSHTIIRQYAVLLLVSALIALIFAFRPIDKTSRNVAGALSLYHLAPVTRAGSRILEGSRGYGNGLGGPATHLIVHTICFAGLVSIFLSRTKEHEKSKADA
;
A
#
# COMPACT_ATOMS: atom_id res chain seq x y z
N MET A 1 15.80 22.65 5.39
CA MET A 1 14.81 21.59 5.71
C MET A 1 15.38 20.29 5.17
N PRO A 2 15.51 19.21 5.97
CA PRO A 2 15.97 17.94 5.43
C PRO A 2 14.98 17.46 4.37
N LEU A 3 15.46 17.17 3.16
CA LEU A 3 14.65 16.50 2.15
C LEU A 3 14.30 15.11 2.67
N LEU A 4 13.02 14.78 2.69
CA LEU A 4 12.56 13.43 3.00
C LEU A 4 13.23 12.42 2.05
N PRO A 5 13.60 11.21 2.52
CA PRO A 5 14.19 10.18 1.68
C PRO A 5 13.28 9.87 0.47
N SER A 6 13.84 9.74 -0.72
CA SER A 6 13.06 9.41 -1.93
C SER A 6 12.37 8.04 -1.85
N THR A 7 12.86 7.14 -1.00
CA THR A 7 12.28 5.81 -0.73
C THR A 7 11.13 5.81 0.28
N LEU A 8 10.76 6.98 0.81
CA LEU A 8 9.70 7.14 1.81
C LEU A 8 8.34 6.50 1.43
N PRO A 9 7.88 6.52 0.16
CA PRO A 9 6.68 5.77 -0.23
C PRO A 9 6.74 4.26 0.03
N PHE A 10 7.91 3.61 -0.12
CA PHE A 10 8.08 2.19 0.23
C PHE A 10 8.01 1.97 1.74
N TRP A 11 8.59 2.90 2.53
CA TRP A 11 8.44 2.88 3.99
C TRP A 11 6.99 3.01 4.42
N PHE A 12 6.23 3.90 3.78
CA PHE A 12 4.80 4.02 4.05
C PHE A 12 4.02 2.74 3.72
N HIS A 13 4.28 2.11 2.57
CA HIS A 13 3.66 0.83 2.21
C HIS A 13 3.94 -0.24 3.29
N LEU A 14 5.20 -0.37 3.71
CA LEU A 14 5.58 -1.30 4.78
C LEU A 14 4.82 -1.01 6.08
N LEU A 15 4.79 0.25 6.52
CA LEU A 15 4.20 0.65 7.80
C LEU A 15 2.69 0.41 7.87
N ILE A 16 1.98 0.57 6.75
CA ILE A 16 0.52 0.34 6.74
C ILE A 16 0.17 -1.14 6.49
N GLU A 17 0.90 -1.83 5.63
CA GLU A 17 0.53 -3.19 5.22
C GLU A 17 1.06 -4.27 6.17
N LEU A 18 2.19 -4.05 6.87
CA LEU A 18 2.71 -5.01 7.84
C LEU A 18 1.72 -5.28 9.00
N PRO A 19 1.23 -4.27 9.75
CA PRO A 19 0.24 -4.53 10.80
C PRO A 19 -1.08 -5.06 10.25
N ALA A 20 -1.49 -4.63 9.05
CA ALA A 20 -2.68 -5.14 8.39
C ALA A 20 -2.54 -6.64 8.05
N SER A 21 -1.39 -7.05 7.52
CA SER A 21 -1.11 -8.46 7.20
C SER A 21 -1.18 -9.35 8.46
N ILE A 22 -0.59 -8.89 9.57
CA ILE A 22 -0.64 -9.61 10.85
C ILE A 22 -2.10 -9.70 11.34
N ASN A 23 -2.85 -8.59 11.29
CA ASN A 23 -4.25 -8.57 11.71
C ASN A 23 -5.14 -9.48 10.86
N PHE A 24 -4.98 -9.48 9.54
CA PHE A 24 -5.76 -10.33 8.64
C PHE A 24 -5.47 -11.82 8.89
N PHE A 25 -4.22 -12.15 9.23
CA PHE A 25 -3.83 -13.52 9.49
C PHE A 25 -4.38 -14.06 10.82
N LEU A 26 -4.23 -13.27 11.89
CA LEU A 26 -4.62 -13.64 13.25
C LEU A 26 -6.14 -13.48 13.50
N ASN A 27 -6.74 -12.42 12.94
CA ASN A 27 -8.13 -12.02 13.17
C ASN A 27 -8.95 -12.01 11.87
N PRO A 28 -9.07 -13.13 11.13
CA PRO A 28 -9.77 -13.15 9.84
C PRO A 28 -11.27 -12.86 9.97
N SER A 29 -11.90 -13.21 11.09
CA SER A 29 -13.33 -12.95 11.34
C SER A 29 -13.66 -11.45 11.40
N GLU A 30 -12.69 -10.61 11.75
CA GLU A 30 -12.90 -9.16 11.88
C GLU A 30 -12.87 -8.41 10.54
N GLN A 31 -12.48 -9.10 9.45
CA GLN A 31 -12.32 -8.46 8.14
C GLN A 31 -13.62 -8.36 7.34
N LEU A 32 -14.66 -9.07 7.77
CA LEU A 32 -15.98 -9.12 7.11
C LEU A 32 -17.09 -8.83 8.11
N SER A 33 -18.19 -8.22 7.65
CA SER A 33 -19.36 -7.95 8.49
C SER A 33 -20.14 -9.20 8.87
N SER A 34 -20.11 -10.22 8.02
CA SER A 34 -20.68 -11.54 8.27
C SER A 34 -19.64 -12.59 7.87
N PRO A 35 -18.72 -12.96 8.79
CA PRO A 35 -17.67 -13.92 8.48
C PRO A 35 -18.25 -15.33 8.33
N ALA A 36 -17.80 -16.05 7.31
CA ALA A 36 -18.13 -17.46 7.12
C ALA A 36 -16.85 -18.30 7.28
N PRO A 37 -16.91 -19.54 7.81
CA PRO A 37 -15.70 -20.33 8.06
C PRO A 37 -14.78 -20.48 6.83
N GLN A 38 -15.36 -20.62 5.64
CA GLN A 38 -14.63 -20.72 4.37
C GLN A 38 -13.88 -19.43 3.97
N SER A 39 -14.34 -18.25 4.42
CA SER A 39 -13.64 -17.00 4.11
C SER A 39 -12.34 -16.84 4.88
N HIS A 40 -12.17 -17.54 6.02
CA HIS A 40 -10.96 -17.43 6.83
C HIS A 40 -9.71 -17.89 6.08
N THR A 41 -9.79 -18.99 5.33
CA THR A 41 -8.65 -19.49 4.55
C THR A 41 -8.26 -18.48 3.47
N ILE A 42 -9.24 -17.90 2.79
CA ILE A 42 -9.03 -16.87 1.76
C ILE A 42 -8.38 -15.63 2.39
N ILE A 43 -8.91 -15.13 3.50
CA ILE A 43 -8.38 -13.94 4.20
C ILE A 43 -6.94 -14.16 4.67
N ARG A 44 -6.63 -15.35 5.22
CA ARG A 44 -5.25 -15.69 5.61
C ARG A 44 -4.31 -15.78 4.42
N GLN A 45 -4.77 -16.29 3.28
CA GLN A 45 -3.98 -16.28 2.05
C GLN A 45 -3.71 -14.84 1.57
N TYR A 46 -4.73 -13.96 1.62
CA TYR A 46 -4.54 -12.52 1.35
C TYR A 46 -3.57 -11.87 2.35
N ALA A 47 -3.61 -12.26 3.62
CA ALA A 47 -2.68 -11.78 4.63
C ALA A 47 -1.23 -12.12 4.30
N VAL A 48 -0.97 -13.34 3.80
CA VAL A 48 0.37 -13.74 3.35
C VAL A 48 0.80 -12.94 2.12
N LEU A 49 -0.10 -12.70 1.16
CA LEU A 49 0.21 -11.85 0.00
C LEU A 49 0.56 -10.41 0.41
N LEU A 50 -0.14 -9.87 1.41
CA LEU A 50 0.16 -8.55 1.99
C LEU A 50 1.51 -8.51 2.70
N LEU A 51 1.84 -9.56 3.46
CA LEU A 51 3.16 -9.67 4.07
C LEU A 51 4.26 -9.69 3.01
N VAL A 52 4.06 -10.44 1.92
CA VAL A 52 5.02 -10.48 0.80
C VAL A 52 5.19 -9.11 0.16
N SER A 53 4.10 -8.35 -0.07
CA SER A 53 4.21 -6.99 -0.62
C SER A 53 4.94 -6.04 0.32
N ALA A 54 4.72 -6.16 1.63
CA ALA A 54 5.44 -5.42 2.66
C ALA A 54 6.94 -5.73 2.67
N LEU A 55 7.33 -7.01 2.55
CA LEU A 55 8.73 -7.44 2.44
C LEU A 55 9.39 -6.95 1.16
N ILE A 56 8.68 -6.96 0.02
CA ILE A 56 9.14 -6.35 -1.22
C ILE A 56 9.40 -4.85 -0.98
N ALA A 57 8.44 -4.12 -0.42
CA ALA A 57 8.62 -2.70 -0.12
C ALA A 57 9.82 -2.45 0.80
N LEU A 58 10.03 -3.27 1.83
CA LEU A 58 11.20 -3.19 2.71
C LEU A 58 12.52 -3.30 1.94
N ILE A 59 12.64 -4.24 1.00
CA ILE A 59 13.84 -4.37 0.14
C ILE A 59 14.05 -3.07 -0.66
N PHE A 60 12.98 -2.53 -1.23
CA PHE A 60 13.04 -1.31 -2.03
C PHE A 60 13.25 -0.03 -1.21
N ALA A 61 12.93 -0.07 0.09
CA ALA A 61 13.11 1.05 1.00
C ALA A 61 14.59 1.35 1.34
N PHE A 62 15.43 0.32 1.25
CA PHE A 62 16.87 0.37 1.56
C PHE A 62 17.80 0.45 0.36
N ARG A 63 17.25 0.49 -0.87
CA ARG A 63 18.06 0.54 -2.10
C ARG A 63 17.88 1.87 -2.83
N PRO A 64 18.89 2.30 -3.63
CA PRO A 64 18.71 3.40 -4.56
C PRO A 64 17.53 3.15 -5.52
N ILE A 65 16.81 4.22 -5.88
CA ILE A 65 15.71 4.13 -6.84
C ILE A 65 16.28 3.95 -8.25
N ASP A 66 15.95 2.84 -8.88
CA ASP A 66 16.27 2.53 -10.27
C ASP A 66 14.99 2.19 -11.08
N LYS A 67 15.15 1.76 -12.33
CA LYS A 67 14.03 1.36 -13.19
C LYS A 67 13.17 0.25 -12.55
N THR A 68 13.80 -0.72 -11.90
CA THR A 68 13.10 -1.81 -11.22
C THR A 68 12.30 -1.28 -10.04
N SER A 69 12.86 -0.38 -9.23
CA SER A 69 12.15 0.28 -8.13
C SER A 69 10.90 0.98 -8.63
N ARG A 70 10.99 1.68 -9.77
CA ARG A 70 9.86 2.38 -10.36
C ARG A 70 8.75 1.42 -10.79
N ASN A 71 9.09 0.35 -11.50
CA ASN A 71 8.12 -0.64 -11.94
C ASN A 71 7.42 -1.33 -10.76
N VAL A 72 8.19 -1.67 -9.71
CA VAL A 72 7.65 -2.27 -8.49
C VAL A 72 6.77 -1.28 -7.73
N ALA A 73 7.16 -0.01 -7.62
CA ALA A 73 6.31 1.02 -7.03
C ALA A 73 4.97 1.14 -7.77
N GLY A 74 5.01 1.12 -9.11
CA GLY A 74 3.81 1.09 -9.93
C GLY A 74 2.91 -0.12 -9.64
N ALA A 75 3.47 -1.33 -9.58
CA ALA A 75 2.72 -2.54 -9.25
C ALA A 75 2.12 -2.49 -7.83
N LEU A 76 2.90 -2.09 -6.82
CA LEU A 76 2.43 -1.95 -5.44
C LEU A 76 1.36 -0.86 -5.30
N SER A 77 1.42 0.22 -6.10
CA SER A 77 0.41 1.27 -6.07
C SER A 77 -0.99 0.74 -6.38
N LEU A 78 -1.13 -0.21 -7.31
CA LEU A 78 -2.43 -0.74 -7.73
C LEU A 78 -3.18 -1.41 -6.58
N TYR A 79 -2.46 -2.02 -5.64
CA TYR A 79 -3.07 -2.62 -4.46
C TYR A 79 -3.88 -1.58 -3.66
N HIS A 80 -3.36 -0.35 -3.51
CA HIS A 80 -4.01 0.68 -2.69
C HIS A 80 -5.32 1.23 -3.28
N LEU A 81 -5.59 1.00 -4.56
CA LEU A 81 -6.90 1.34 -5.15
C LEU A 81 -8.03 0.58 -4.46
N ALA A 82 -7.85 -0.71 -4.13
CA ALA A 82 -8.92 -1.52 -3.53
C ALA A 82 -9.28 -1.08 -2.09
N PRO A 83 -8.33 -0.81 -1.17
CA PRO A 83 -8.63 -0.19 0.11
C PRO A 83 -9.24 1.22 -0.01
N VAL A 84 -8.81 2.03 -0.99
CA VAL A 84 -9.38 3.37 -1.24
C VAL A 84 -10.84 3.27 -1.66
N THR A 85 -11.17 2.42 -2.63
CA THR A 85 -12.56 2.23 -3.09
C THR A 85 -13.44 1.67 -1.97
N ARG A 86 -12.94 0.68 -1.22
CA ARG A 86 -13.65 0.10 -0.07
C ARG A 86 -13.88 1.11 1.05
N ALA A 87 -12.90 1.95 1.36
CA ALA A 87 -13.05 2.99 2.37
C ALA A 87 -14.03 4.10 1.92
N GLY A 88 -13.93 4.51 0.65
CA GLY A 88 -14.82 5.49 0.05
C GLY A 88 -16.28 5.03 0.01
N SER A 89 -16.54 3.79 -0.41
CA SER A 89 -17.91 3.24 -0.43
C SER A 89 -18.53 3.23 0.96
N ARG A 90 -17.77 2.81 1.98
CA ARG A 90 -18.24 2.81 3.37
C ARG A 90 -18.58 4.18 3.92
N ILE A 91 -17.82 5.22 3.53
CA ILE A 91 -18.12 6.60 3.92
C ILE A 91 -19.41 7.07 3.24
N LEU A 92 -19.57 6.79 1.95
CA LEU A 92 -20.75 7.18 1.17
C LEU A 92 -22.03 6.48 1.66
N GLU A 93 -21.93 5.22 2.05
CA GLU A 93 -23.04 4.42 2.59
C GLU A 93 -23.43 4.82 4.03
N GLY A 94 -22.66 5.71 4.69
CA GLY A 94 -22.90 6.08 6.08
C GLY A 94 -22.65 4.94 7.07
N SER A 95 -21.91 3.91 6.66
CA SER A 95 -21.62 2.69 7.43
C SER A 95 -20.71 3.00 8.62
N ARG A 96 -21.32 3.38 9.75
CA ARG A 96 -20.62 3.75 11.01
C ARG A 96 -20.01 2.59 11.78
N GLY A 97 -20.24 1.35 11.38
CA GLY A 97 -19.67 0.19 12.05
C GLY A 97 -19.50 -0.96 11.08
N TYR A 98 -18.24 -1.37 10.86
CA TYR A 98 -17.83 -2.78 10.84
C TYR A 98 -16.34 -2.93 10.50
N GLY A 99 -15.64 -3.77 11.26
CA GLY A 99 -14.20 -4.01 11.14
C GLY A 99 -13.41 -3.22 12.17
N ASN A 100 -12.88 -3.91 13.18
CA ASN A 100 -11.97 -3.38 14.21
C ASN A 100 -10.55 -3.20 13.65
N GLY A 101 -10.41 -2.76 12.40
CA GLY A 101 -9.11 -2.37 11.87
C GLY A 101 -8.52 -1.22 12.68
N LEU A 102 -7.21 -1.03 12.57
CA LEU A 102 -6.51 0.10 13.20
C LEU A 102 -6.93 1.42 12.52
N GLY A 103 -8.12 1.93 12.84
CA GLY A 103 -8.68 3.18 12.32
C GLY A 103 -10.03 3.02 11.60
N GLY A 104 -10.76 4.14 11.49
CA GLY A 104 -12.04 4.19 10.78
C GLY A 104 -11.89 4.29 9.25
N PRO A 105 -13.01 4.24 8.49
CA PRO A 105 -12.99 4.36 7.03
C PRO A 105 -12.24 5.61 6.52
N ALA A 106 -12.38 6.74 7.19
CA ALA A 106 -11.66 7.98 6.83
C ALA A 106 -10.14 7.81 6.95
N THR A 107 -9.65 7.17 8.01
CA THR A 107 -8.22 6.88 8.20
C THR A 107 -7.71 6.01 7.06
N HIS A 108 -8.40 4.92 6.75
CA HIS A 108 -8.05 4.04 5.63
C HIS A 108 -8.00 4.79 4.29
N LEU A 109 -9.01 5.62 4.01
CA LEU A 109 -9.04 6.42 2.78
C LEU A 109 -7.80 7.32 2.68
N ILE A 110 -7.48 8.06 3.76
CA ILE A 110 -6.34 8.99 3.77
C ILE A 110 -5.01 8.24 3.61
N VAL A 111 -4.74 7.23 4.45
CA VAL A 111 -3.44 6.55 4.45
C VAL A 111 -3.18 5.82 3.14
N HIS A 112 -4.18 5.13 2.58
CA HIS A 112 -4.01 4.44 1.31
C HIS A 112 -3.96 5.41 0.12
N THR A 113 -4.64 6.56 0.17
CA THR A 113 -4.49 7.60 -0.86
C THR A 113 -3.08 8.22 -0.85
N ILE A 114 -2.54 8.52 0.33
CA ILE A 114 -1.17 9.04 0.46
C ILE A 114 -0.16 8.01 -0.05
N CYS A 115 -0.32 6.73 0.33
CA CYS A 115 0.58 5.68 -0.12
C CYS A 115 0.49 5.45 -1.64
N PHE A 116 -0.73 5.41 -2.19
CA PHE A 116 -0.98 5.36 -3.63
C PHE A 116 -0.27 6.49 -4.37
N ALA A 117 -0.52 7.75 -3.97
CA ALA A 117 0.09 8.91 -4.60
C ALA A 117 1.62 8.90 -4.50
N GLY A 118 2.17 8.50 -3.34
CA GLY A 118 3.60 8.37 -3.13
C GLY A 118 4.24 7.33 -4.06
N LEU A 119 3.67 6.14 -4.17
CA LEU A 119 4.20 5.09 -5.03
C LEU A 119 4.05 5.43 -6.53
N VAL A 120 2.93 6.04 -6.93
CA VAL A 120 2.75 6.58 -8.29
C VAL A 120 3.80 7.65 -8.60
N SER A 121 4.14 8.51 -7.64
CA SER A 121 5.18 9.53 -7.84
C SER A 121 6.55 8.90 -8.13
N ILE A 122 6.91 7.81 -7.46
CA ILE A 122 8.13 7.04 -7.77
C ILE A 122 8.04 6.45 -9.18
N PHE A 123 6.93 5.78 -9.52
CA PHE A 123 6.73 5.18 -10.84
C PHE A 123 6.94 6.19 -11.98
N LEU A 124 6.37 7.39 -11.83
CA LEU A 124 6.43 8.47 -12.82
C LEU A 124 7.76 9.25 -12.80
N SER A 125 8.54 9.19 -11.71
CA SER A 125 9.81 9.92 -11.59
C SER A 125 10.79 9.53 -12.70
N ARG A 126 11.31 10.50 -13.46
CA ARG A 126 12.30 10.21 -14.52
C ARG A 126 13.70 10.14 -13.91
N THR A 127 14.49 9.15 -14.33
CA THR A 127 15.92 9.11 -14.02
C THR A 127 16.62 10.23 -14.78
N LYS A 128 17.36 11.11 -14.09
CA LYS A 128 18.13 12.22 -14.69
C LYS A 128 19.15 11.76 -15.76
N GLU A 129 19.48 10.47 -15.83
CA GLU A 129 20.33 9.89 -16.87
C GLU A 129 19.80 10.13 -18.29
N HIS A 130 18.47 10.19 -18.46
CA HIS A 130 17.86 10.38 -19.77
C HIS A 130 17.87 11.85 -20.25
N GLU A 131 18.06 12.80 -19.33
CA GLU A 131 18.22 14.22 -19.66
C GLU A 131 19.66 14.55 -20.05
N LYS A 132 20.64 13.93 -19.40
CA LYS A 132 22.06 14.12 -19.73
C LYS A 132 22.39 13.61 -21.14
N SER A 133 21.89 12.43 -21.52
CA SER A 133 22.04 11.87 -22.88
C SER A 133 21.38 12.70 -24.00
N LYS A 134 20.40 13.56 -23.68
CA LYS A 134 19.76 14.47 -24.66
C LYS A 134 20.37 15.86 -24.68
N ALA A 135 21.07 16.27 -23.62
CA ALA A 135 21.80 17.53 -23.57
C ALA A 135 23.20 17.40 -24.20
N ASP A 136 23.75 16.18 -24.23
CA ASP A 136 25.06 15.86 -24.79
C ASP A 136 25.01 15.34 -26.25
N ALA A 137 23.83 15.39 -26.90
CA ALA A 137 23.57 14.95 -28.29
C ALA A 137 22.99 16.09 -29.13
#